data_AF-A0A5R9CN70-F1
#
_entry.id   AF-A0A5R9CN70-F1
#
_cell.length_a   1.000
_cell.length_b   1.000
_cell.length_c   1.000
_cell.angle_alpha   90.00
_cell.angle_beta   90.00
_cell.angle_gamma   90.00
#
_symmetry.space_group_name_H-M   'P 1'
#
loop_
_entity.id
_entity.type
_entity.pdbx_description
1 polymer ?
#
loop_
_entity_poly.entity_id
_entity_poly.type
_entity_poly.pdbx_seq_one_letter_code
_entity_poly.pdbx_strand_id
1 'polypeptide(L)'
;MTIDQLTEENNRRREKLTPQNRTYYEDLMVYVRTTALFKREVDVETILLDILNDVLEAQGHGQSAEEYFGKNPKESADEIVRELPRSLSENLKLAMTVVLGYVLFFLLPTLAVPGVPVDFGNII
;
A
#
# COMPACT_ATOMS: atom_id res chain seq x y z
N MET A 1 -17.40 -2.05 -2.90
CA MET A 1 -16.72 -3.30 -3.32
C MET A 1 -15.88 -3.80 -2.17
N THR A 2 -15.61 -5.10 -2.12
CA THR A 2 -14.58 -5.67 -1.23
C THR A 2 -13.19 -5.45 -1.84
N ILE A 3 -12.13 -5.61 -1.04
CA ILE A 3 -10.74 -5.51 -1.52
C ILE A 3 -10.45 -6.55 -2.62
N ASP A 4 -10.94 -7.79 -2.43
CA ASP A 4 -10.78 -8.85 -3.44
C ASP A 4 -11.45 -8.48 -4.77
N GLN A 5 -12.65 -7.88 -4.70
CA GLN A 5 -13.35 -7.41 -5.91
C GLN A 5 -12.60 -6.28 -6.61
N LEU A 6 -12.00 -5.35 -5.85
CA LEU A 6 -11.21 -4.26 -6.41
C LEU A 6 -9.94 -4.79 -7.08
N THR A 7 -9.23 -5.70 -6.40
CA THR A 7 -8.01 -6.33 -6.91
C THR A 7 -8.27 -7.15 -8.18
N GLU A 8 -9.34 -7.95 -8.19
CA GLU A 8 -9.71 -8.75 -9.36
C GLU A 8 -10.07 -7.86 -10.56
N GLU A 9 -10.86 -6.81 -10.33
CA GLU A 9 -11.20 -5.86 -11.39
C GLU A 9 -9.97 -5.12 -11.90
N ASN A 10 -9.05 -4.77 -11.01
CA ASN A 10 -7.79 -4.15 -11.36
C ASN A 10 -6.96 -5.07 -12.28
N ASN A 11 -6.80 -6.34 -11.91
CA ASN A 11 -6.09 -7.33 -12.72
C ASN A 11 -6.71 -7.48 -14.11
N ARG A 12 -8.04 -7.64 -14.19
CA ARG A 12 -8.78 -7.77 -15.45
C ARG A 12 -8.63 -6.56 -16.37
N ARG A 13 -8.61 -5.34 -15.81
CA ARG A 13 -8.49 -4.11 -16.59
C ARG A 13 -7.05 -3.82 -17.02
N ARG A 14 -6.06 -4.16 -16.19
CA ARG A 14 -4.63 -4.00 -16.52
C ARG A 14 -4.23 -4.75 -17.78
N GLU A 15 -4.85 -5.88 -18.07
CA GLU A 15 -4.63 -6.64 -19.31
C GLU A 15 -4.98 -5.86 -20.58
N LYS A 16 -5.81 -4.81 -20.48
CA LYS A 16 -6.23 -3.97 -21.60
C LYS A 16 -5.28 -2.80 -21.87
N LEU A 17 -4.30 -2.59 -21.01
CA LEU A 17 -3.29 -1.56 -21.21
C LEU A 17 -2.31 -1.94 -22.31
N THR A 18 -1.86 -0.94 -23.06
CA THR A 18 -0.67 -1.05 -23.90
C THR A 18 0.55 -1.36 -23.03
N PRO A 19 1.60 -2.01 -23.57
CA PRO A 19 2.79 -2.33 -22.79
C PRO A 19 3.41 -1.13 -22.07
N GLN A 20 3.45 0.03 -22.73
CA GLN A 20 3.97 1.28 -22.14
C GLN A 20 3.13 1.75 -20.94
N ASN A 21 1.81 1.86 -21.12
CA ASN A 21 0.92 2.31 -20.05
C ASN A 21 0.84 1.29 -18.91
N ARG A 22 0.97 0.00 -19.23
CA ARG A 22 1.04 -1.07 -18.24
C ARG A 22 2.26 -0.91 -17.34
N THR A 23 3.45 -0.72 -17.91
CA THR A 23 4.67 -0.49 -17.13
C THR A 23 4.52 0.72 -16.21
N TYR A 24 4.05 1.85 -16.76
CA TYR A 24 3.81 3.07 -15.97
C TYR A 24 2.85 2.83 -14.80
N TYR A 25 1.71 2.20 -15.07
CA TYR A 25 0.68 1.94 -14.08
C TYR A 25 1.15 0.93 -13.01
N GLU A 26 1.88 -0.12 -13.40
CA GLU A 26 2.40 -1.11 -12.47
C GLU A 26 3.44 -0.52 -11.52
N ASP A 27 4.33 0.34 -12.02
CA ASP A 27 5.28 1.07 -11.19
C ASP A 27 4.55 1.99 -10.20
N LEU A 28 3.57 2.77 -10.68
CA LEU A 28 2.75 3.65 -9.85
C LEU A 28 2.04 2.85 -8.74
N MET A 29 1.43 1.72 -9.10
CA MET A 29 0.70 0.86 -8.17
C MET A 29 1.59 0.34 -7.05
N VAL A 30 2.83 -0.05 -7.35
CA VAL A 30 3.82 -0.47 -6.34
C VAL A 30 4.16 0.70 -5.40
N TYR A 31 4.41 1.90 -5.92
CA TYR A 31 4.71 3.07 -5.09
C TYR A 31 3.54 3.46 -4.19
N VAL A 32 2.32 3.46 -4.71
CA VAL A 32 1.12 3.79 -3.93
C VAL A 32 0.94 2.79 -2.79
N ARG A 33 0.96 1.47 -3.06
CA ARG A 33 0.78 0.43 -2.03
C ARG A 33 1.86 0.46 -0.95
N THR A 34 3.10 0.70 -1.34
CA THR A 34 4.23 0.74 -0.39
C THR A 34 4.26 2.01 0.46
N THR A 35 3.76 3.14 -0.06
CA THR A 35 3.76 4.43 0.65
C THR A 35 2.49 4.65 1.48
N ALA A 36 1.40 3.95 1.14
CA ALA A 36 0.09 4.09 1.78
C ALA A 36 -0.12 3.24 3.05
N LEU A 37 0.94 2.83 3.76
CA LEU A 37 0.85 1.97 4.95
C LEU A 37 -0.08 2.48 6.07
N PHE A 38 -0.27 3.79 6.13
CA PHE A 38 -1.11 4.48 7.13
C PHE A 38 -2.50 4.86 6.60
N LYS A 39 -2.87 4.36 5.41
CA LYS A 39 -4.15 4.61 4.74
C LYS A 39 -5.01 3.34 4.82
N ARG A 40 -6.33 3.47 4.62
CA ARG A 40 -7.19 2.28 4.55
C ARG A 40 -6.97 1.58 3.22
N GLU A 41 -6.76 0.27 3.26
CA GLU A 41 -6.52 -0.57 2.08
C GLU A 41 -7.65 -0.44 1.04
N VAL A 42 -8.91 -0.38 1.47
CA VAL A 42 -10.04 -0.18 0.55
C VAL A 42 -9.97 1.15 -0.20
N ASP A 43 -9.47 2.23 0.41
CA ASP A 43 -9.33 3.52 -0.26
C ASP A 43 -8.18 3.48 -1.27
N VAL A 44 -7.09 2.80 -0.91
CA VAL A 44 -5.92 2.58 -1.77
C VAL A 44 -6.30 1.79 -3.02
N GLU A 45 -6.99 0.67 -2.87
CA GLU A 45 -7.39 -0.15 -4.02
C GLU A 45 -8.47 0.51 -4.88
N THR A 46 -9.33 1.34 -4.26
CA THR A 46 -10.33 2.14 -5.01
C THR A 46 -9.64 3.18 -5.89
N ILE A 47 -8.73 3.99 -5.33
CA ILE A 47 -8.05 5.01 -6.12
C ILE A 47 -7.17 4.42 -7.22
N LEU A 48 -6.54 3.27 -6.97
CA LEU A 48 -5.77 2.56 -7.99
C LEU A 48 -6.64 2.09 -9.16
N LEU A 49 -7.85 1.60 -8.88
CA LEU A 49 -8.80 1.23 -9.92
C LEU A 49 -9.29 2.46 -10.70
N ASP A 50 -9.51 3.59 -10.03
CA ASP A 50 -9.89 4.85 -10.68
C ASP A 50 -8.78 5.35 -11.62
N ILE A 51 -7.53 5.40 -11.14
CA ILE A 51 -6.35 5.77 -11.94
C ILE A 51 -6.17 4.83 -13.14
N LEU A 52 -6.41 3.53 -12.96
CA LEU A 52 -6.35 2.57 -14.07
C LEU A 52 -7.38 2.90 -15.16
N ASN A 53 -8.58 3.35 -14.77
CA ASN A 53 -9.60 3.79 -15.70
C ASN A 53 -9.18 5.06 -16.44
N ASP A 54 -8.59 6.03 -15.73
CA ASP A 54 -8.07 7.26 -16.34
C ASP A 54 -6.98 6.96 -17.37
N VAL A 55 -6.08 6.02 -17.06
CA VAL A 55 -5.05 5.56 -18.01
C VAL A 55 -5.68 4.89 -19.23
N LEU A 56 -6.71 4.05 -19.04
CA LEU A 56 -7.43 3.42 -20.15
C LEU A 56 -8.16 4.43 -21.03
N GLU A 57 -8.71 5.49 -20.43
CA GLU A 57 -9.35 6.59 -21.14
C GLU A 57 -8.33 7.40 -21.95
N ALA A 58 -7.23 7.82 -21.32
CA ALA A 58 -6.12 8.50 -21.99
C ALA A 58 -5.58 7.67 -23.16
N GLN A 59 -5.41 6.36 -22.96
CA GLN A 59 -5.02 5.42 -24.01
C GLN A 59 -6.03 5.37 -25.16
N GLY A 60 -7.33 5.41 -24.86
CA GLY A 60 -8.39 5.48 -25.87
C GLY A 60 -8.33 6.76 -26.71
N HIS A 61 -7.79 7.83 -26.14
CA HIS A 61 -7.50 9.09 -26.84
C HIS A 61 -6.13 9.14 -27.52
N GLY A 62 -5.37 8.04 -27.49
CA GLY A 62 -4.04 7.97 -28.08
C GLY A 62 -2.93 8.62 -27.24
N GLN A 63 -3.22 8.92 -25.97
CA GLN A 63 -2.28 9.51 -25.02
C GLN A 63 -1.70 8.41 -24.10
N SER A 64 -0.40 8.46 -23.85
CA SER A 64 0.23 7.59 -22.85
C SER A 64 -0.06 8.06 -21.43
N ALA A 65 0.07 7.17 -20.45
CA ALA A 65 -0.11 7.49 -19.03
C ALA A 65 0.84 8.62 -18.59
N GLU A 66 2.10 8.55 -19.03
CA GLU A 66 3.11 9.57 -18.71
C GLU A 66 2.76 10.94 -19.32
N GLU A 67 2.21 10.99 -20.53
CA GLU A 67 1.71 12.24 -21.12
C GLU A 67 0.45 12.75 -20.42
N TYR A 68 -0.42 11.87 -19.91
CA TYR A 68 -1.64 12.25 -19.19
C TYR A 68 -1.33 12.84 -17.81
N PHE A 69 -0.47 12.17 -17.04
CA PHE A 69 -0.08 12.64 -15.72
C PHE A 69 1.03 13.71 -15.76
N GLY A 70 1.77 13.80 -16.87
CA GLY A 70 2.87 14.75 -17.06
C GLY A 70 4.04 14.55 -16.09
N LYS A 71 4.10 13.39 -15.43
CA LYS A 71 5.00 13.06 -14.33
C LYS A 71 5.42 11.61 -14.46
N ASN A 72 6.54 11.26 -13.82
CA ASN A 72 6.91 9.85 -13.69
C ASN A 72 5.96 9.14 -12.69
N PRO A 73 5.92 7.78 -12.69
CA PRO A 73 5.03 7.01 -11.82
C PRO A 73 5.17 7.33 -10.33
N LYS A 74 6.40 7.61 -9.88
CA LYS A 74 6.70 7.90 -8.47
C LYS A 74 6.13 9.24 -8.02
N GLU A 75 6.35 10.29 -8.81
CA GLU A 75 5.83 11.63 -8.52
C GLU A 75 4.30 11.64 -8.49
N SER A 76 3.67 10.96 -9.45
CA SER A 76 2.22 10.77 -9.46
C SER A 76 1.75 10.02 -8.21
N ALA A 77 2.40 8.90 -7.88
CA ALA A 77 2.07 8.12 -6.68
C ALA A 77 2.17 8.94 -5.39
N ASP A 78 3.22 9.77 -5.25
CA ASP A 78 3.42 10.62 -4.08
C ASP A 78 2.27 11.63 -3.91
N GLU A 79 1.76 12.21 -4.99
CA GLU A 79 0.61 13.12 -4.95
C GLU A 79 -0.68 12.40 -4.59
N ILE A 80 -0.95 11.27 -5.26
CA ILE A 80 -2.12 10.43 -4.99
C ILE A 80 -2.16 10.02 -3.51
N VAL A 81 -1.05 9.55 -2.96
CA VAL A 81 -0.98 9.10 -1.56
C VAL A 81 -1.14 10.28 -0.58
N ARG A 82 -0.73 11.49 -0.94
CA ARG A 82 -0.95 12.69 -0.11
C ARG A 82 -2.42 13.05 0.01
N GLU A 83 -3.19 12.86 -1.06
CA GLU A 83 -4.63 13.16 -1.11
C GLU A 83 -5.48 12.12 -0.37
N LEU A 84 -5.01 10.88 -0.27
CA LEU A 84 -5.75 9.83 0.45
C LEU A 84 -5.97 10.16 1.95
N PRO A 85 -7.13 9.82 2.54
CA PRO A 85 -7.37 10.04 3.96
C PRO A 85 -6.48 9.13 4.82
N ARG A 86 -5.94 9.68 5.92
CA ARG A 86 -5.22 8.88 6.92
C ARG A 86 -6.18 8.02 7.74
N SER A 87 -5.75 6.82 8.10
CA SER A 87 -6.53 5.90 8.91
C SER A 87 -5.97 5.79 10.33
N LEU A 88 -6.73 6.27 11.32
CA LEU A 88 -6.35 6.10 12.72
C LEU A 88 -6.31 4.62 13.13
N SER A 89 -7.18 3.79 12.57
CA SER A 89 -7.22 2.35 12.88
C SER A 89 -5.99 1.63 12.33
N GLU A 90 -5.53 1.96 11.12
CA GLU A 90 -4.32 1.33 10.56
C GLU A 90 -3.07 1.80 11.30
N ASN A 91 -3.00 3.08 11.67
CA ASN A 91 -1.91 3.59 12.50
C ASN A 91 -1.83 2.84 13.85
N LEU A 92 -2.97 2.64 14.50
CA LEU A 92 -3.03 1.95 15.78
C LEU A 92 -2.67 0.47 15.64
N LYS A 93 -3.17 -0.21 14.61
CA LYS A 93 -2.79 -1.60 14.31
C LYS A 93 -1.29 -1.74 14.10
N LEU A 94 -0.68 -0.87 13.30
CA LEU A 94 0.76 -0.90 13.07
C LEU A 94 1.53 -0.70 14.37
N ALA A 95 1.14 0.29 15.17
CA ALA A 95 1.76 0.54 16.47
C ALA A 95 1.67 -0.68 17.40
N MET A 96 0.48 -1.29 17.50
CA MET A 96 0.28 -2.51 18.31
C MET A 96 1.12 -3.68 17.81
N THR A 97 1.22 -3.88 16.49
CA THR A 97 2.05 -4.94 15.90
C THR A 97 3.53 -4.74 16.23
N VAL A 98 4.03 -3.50 16.16
CA VAL A 98 5.42 -3.18 16.53
C VAL A 98 5.67 -3.43 18.02
N VAL A 99 4.77 -2.96 18.89
CA VAL A 99 4.86 -3.17 20.34
C VAL A 99 4.82 -4.66 20.67
N LEU A 100 3.91 -5.41 20.05
CA LEU A 100 3.81 -6.86 20.26
C LEU A 100 5.09 -7.58 19.80
N GLY A 101 5.62 -7.22 18.63
CA GLY A 101 6.88 -7.78 18.12
C GLY A 101 8.06 -7.49 19.04
N TYR A 102 8.14 -6.27 19.58
CA TYR A 102 9.14 -5.88 20.58
C TYR A 102 9.00 -6.73 21.85
N VAL A 103 7.79 -6.83 22.42
CA VAL A 103 7.53 -7.64 23.63
C VAL A 103 7.92 -9.09 23.40
N LEU A 104 7.53 -9.70 22.28
CA LEU A 104 7.89 -11.08 21.96
C LEU A 104 9.40 -11.27 21.83
N PHE A 105 10.11 -10.34 21.17
CA PHE A 105 11.57 -10.43 21.00
C PHE A 105 12.31 -10.46 22.35
N PHE A 106 11.88 -9.64 23.32
CA PHE A 106 12.49 -9.60 24.66
C PHE A 106 11.99 -10.68 25.61
N LEU A 107 10.73 -11.12 25.48
CA LEU A 107 10.13 -12.13 26.36
C LEU A 107 10.58 -13.56 26.01
N LEU A 108 10.72 -13.90 24.73
CA LEU A 108 11.05 -15.27 24.28
C LEU A 108 12.35 -15.84 24.88
N PRO A 109 13.48 -15.09 24.95
CA PRO A 109 14.71 -15.58 25.57
C PRO A 109 14.54 -15.91 27.06
N THR A 110 13.71 -15.15 27.79
CA THR A 110 13.47 -15.37 29.23
C THR A 110 12.72 -16.67 29.50
N LEU A 111 11.89 -17.12 28.56
CA LEU A 111 11.17 -18.40 28.66
C LEU A 111 12.03 -19.60 28.28
N ALA A 112 13.07 -19.41 27.48
CA ALA A 112 13.96 -20.48 27.03
C ALA A 112 14.99 -20.90 28.09
N VAL A 113 15.22 -20.07 29.11
CA VAL A 113 16.18 -20.35 30.19
C VAL A 113 15.43 -20.67 31.48
N PRO A 114 15.36 -21.95 31.90
CA PRO A 114 14.68 -22.33 33.14
C PRO A 114 15.41 -21.75 34.36
N GLY A 115 14.65 -21.11 35.26
CA GLY A 115 15.17 -20.59 36.54
C GLY A 115 15.60 -19.11 36.53
N VAL A 116 15.56 -18.43 35.37
CA VAL A 116 15.72 -16.97 35.31
C VAL A 116 14.34 -16.32 35.51
N PRO A 117 14.14 -15.46 36.54
CA PRO A 117 12.88 -14.75 36.69
C PRO A 117 12.67 -13.79 35.51
N VAL A 118 11.42 -13.63 35.07
CA VAL A 118 11.07 -12.63 34.06
C VAL A 118 11.43 -11.25 34.60
N ASP A 119 12.44 -10.62 34.03
CA ASP A 119 12.88 -9.28 34.39
C ASP A 119 12.04 -8.23 33.65
N PHE A 120 11.03 -7.70 34.34
CA PHE A 120 10.18 -6.62 33.82
C PHE A 120 10.91 -5.27 33.75
N GLY A 121 12.10 -5.14 34.36
CA GLY A 121 12.87 -3.89 34.42
C GLY A 121 13.41 -3.41 33.06
N ASN A 122 13.47 -4.29 32.06
CA ASN A 122 13.83 -3.96 30.67
C ASN A 122 12.62 -3.81 29.72
N ILE A 123 11.39 -3.99 30.22
CA ILE A 123 10.16 -4.02 29.41
C ILE A 123 9.47 -2.63 29.37
N ILE A 124 9.85 -1.70 30.25
CA ILE A 124 9.26 -0.35 30.37
C ILE A 124 10.35 0.72 30.26
#